data_AF-A0A073CH56-F1
#
_entry.id   AF-A0A073CH56-F1
#
_cell.length_a   1.000
_cell.length_b   1.000
_cell.length_c   1.000
_cell.angle_alpha   90.00
_cell.angle_beta   90.00
_cell.angle_gamma   90.00
#
_symmetry.space_group_name_H-M   'P 1'
#
loop_
_entity.id
_entity.type
_entity.pdbx_description
1 polymer ?
#
loop_
_entity_poly.entity_id
_entity_poly.type
_entity_poly.pdbx_seq_one_letter_code
_entity_poly.pdbx_strand_id
1 'polypeptide(L)'
;MIGVLQLINRKVNPDIKITPENAIEATKSYSKWEERILRSLASQAAISIERNHLQESIEHLFEGFVKASVEVIEARDPCTCGHSERVAELAVRLSQEVSQTNFGSLSEITFSERQLQELRYAALLHDFGKVGVPEAILTKPKKLYPTQLEVIRHRFALAQRILEAESIQRKYEHLLQHSAQKLPQEIDTMKN
;
A
#
# COMPACT_ATOMS: atom_id res chain seq x y z
N MET A 1 -10.53 -29.70 -2.22
CA MET A 1 -10.76 -30.54 -3.42
C MET A 1 -10.18 -31.93 -3.15
N ILE A 2 -10.90 -33.04 -3.35
CA ILE A 2 -10.32 -34.38 -3.17
C ILE A 2 -9.70 -34.83 -4.49
N GLY A 3 -8.37 -34.79 -4.57
CA GLY A 3 -7.63 -35.33 -5.71
C GLY A 3 -7.53 -36.86 -5.63
N VAL A 4 -7.69 -37.55 -6.76
CA VAL A 4 -7.51 -39.00 -6.87
C VAL A 4 -6.21 -39.29 -7.62
N LEU A 5 -5.32 -40.08 -7.02
CA LEU A 5 -4.14 -40.63 -7.69
C LEU A 5 -4.43 -42.07 -8.13
N GLN A 6 -4.49 -42.30 -9.44
CA GLN A 6 -4.61 -43.63 -10.03
C GLN A 6 -3.34 -43.98 -10.79
N LEU A 7 -2.76 -45.14 -10.46
CA LEU A 7 -1.61 -45.68 -11.18
C LEU A 7 -2.12 -46.69 -12.23
N ILE A 8 -1.80 -46.42 -13.49
CA ILE A 8 -2.03 -47.32 -14.62
C ILE A 8 -0.67 -47.89 -15.01
N ASN A 9 -0.57 -49.19 -15.30
CA ASN A 9 0.70 -49.85 -15.62
C ASN A 9 1.58 -49.01 -16.56
N ARG A 10 2.88 -48.95 -16.26
CA ARG A 10 3.85 -48.20 -17.08
C ARG A 10 4.22 -48.96 -18.33
N LYS A 11 4.65 -48.24 -19.38
CA LYS A 11 5.28 -48.86 -20.54
C LYS A 11 6.64 -49.47 -20.17
N VAL A 12 6.99 -50.58 -20.79
CA VAL A 12 8.33 -51.18 -20.69
C VAL A 12 9.38 -50.33 -21.41
N ASN A 13 9.00 -49.75 -22.56
CA ASN A 13 9.80 -48.78 -23.32
C ASN A 13 8.90 -47.57 -23.68
N PRO A 14 9.35 -46.31 -23.46
CA PRO A 14 8.59 -45.11 -23.77
C PRO A 14 8.01 -45.04 -25.20
N ASP A 15 8.78 -45.54 -26.19
CA ASP A 15 8.48 -45.38 -27.61
C ASP A 15 7.47 -46.40 -28.14
N ILE A 16 7.17 -47.45 -27.37
CA ILE A 16 6.19 -48.46 -27.78
C ILE A 16 4.78 -47.87 -27.76
N LYS A 17 4.05 -48.00 -28.87
CA LYS A 17 2.63 -47.68 -28.95
C LYS A 17 1.82 -48.85 -28.38
N ILE A 18 0.98 -48.56 -27.39
CA ILE A 18 0.10 -49.55 -26.77
C ILE A 18 -1.07 -49.78 -27.72
N THR A 19 -1.31 -51.05 -28.07
CA THR A 19 -2.51 -51.53 -28.77
C THR A 19 -3.17 -52.61 -27.91
N PRO A 20 -4.46 -52.93 -28.13
CA PRO A 20 -5.14 -53.99 -27.38
C PRO A 20 -4.41 -55.33 -27.42
N GLU A 21 -3.73 -55.64 -28.53
CA GLU A 21 -3.03 -56.90 -28.77
C GLU A 21 -1.69 -56.99 -28.04
N ASN A 22 -1.00 -55.85 -27.81
CA ASN A 22 0.32 -55.83 -27.17
C ASN A 22 0.31 -55.32 -25.72
N ALA A 23 -0.85 -54.91 -25.18
CA ALA A 23 -0.94 -54.22 -23.89
C ALA A 23 -0.33 -54.99 -22.71
N ILE A 24 -0.45 -56.32 -22.71
CA ILE A 24 0.07 -57.17 -21.63
C ILE A 24 1.61 -57.21 -21.66
N GLU A 25 2.21 -57.32 -22.84
CA GLU A 25 3.66 -57.42 -23.02
C GLU A 25 4.35 -56.05 -22.98
N ALA A 26 3.67 -55.01 -23.47
CA ALA A 26 4.17 -53.65 -23.55
C ALA A 26 4.07 -52.89 -22.22
N THR A 27 3.39 -53.44 -21.20
CA THR A 27 3.20 -52.79 -19.89
C THR A 27 3.76 -53.60 -18.71
N LYS A 28 4.08 -52.88 -17.64
CA LYS A 28 4.54 -53.43 -16.38
C LYS A 28 3.92 -52.68 -15.22
N SER A 29 3.50 -53.41 -14.19
CA SER A 29 3.04 -52.80 -12.95
C SER A 29 4.14 -52.06 -12.22
N TYR A 30 3.75 -51.03 -11.47
CA TYR A 30 4.66 -50.35 -10.56
C TYR A 30 5.03 -51.27 -9.40
N SER A 31 6.27 -51.19 -8.95
CA SER A 31 6.73 -51.87 -7.75
C SER A 31 6.10 -51.23 -6.50
N LYS A 32 6.06 -51.98 -5.40
CA LYS A 32 5.58 -51.48 -4.10
C LYS A 32 6.34 -50.25 -3.61
N TRP A 33 7.62 -50.13 -3.95
CA TRP A 33 8.42 -48.96 -3.60
C TRP A 33 8.03 -47.72 -4.43
N GLU A 34 7.84 -47.89 -5.74
CA GLU A 34 7.36 -46.81 -6.63
C GLU A 34 5.96 -46.34 -6.21
N GLU A 35 5.04 -47.27 -5.92
CA GLU A 35 3.71 -46.96 -5.37
C GLU A 35 3.81 -46.14 -4.07
N ARG A 36 4.70 -46.52 -3.15
CA ARG A 36 4.87 -45.84 -1.86
C ARG A 36 5.39 -44.41 -2.04
N ILE A 37 6.38 -44.20 -2.90
CA ILE A 37 6.94 -42.87 -3.15
C ILE A 37 5.91 -41.97 -3.82
N LEU A 38 5.21 -42.46 -4.84
CA LEU A 38 4.18 -41.67 -5.53
C LEU A 38 3.04 -41.28 -4.59
N ARG A 39 2.61 -42.18 -3.69
CA ARG A 39 1.65 -41.85 -2.64
C ARG A 39 2.18 -40.77 -1.71
N SER A 40 3.43 -40.86 -1.27
CA SER A 40 4.04 -39.83 -0.41
C SER A 40 4.09 -38.46 -1.08
N LEU A 41 4.49 -38.41 -2.36
CA LEU A 41 4.53 -37.17 -3.13
C LEU A 41 3.13 -36.59 -3.35
N ALA A 42 2.16 -37.44 -3.70
CA ALA A 42 0.77 -37.02 -3.85
C ALA A 42 0.18 -36.47 -2.55
N SER A 43 0.49 -37.08 -1.40
CA SER A 43 0.08 -36.55 -0.09
C SER A 43 0.71 -35.18 0.19
N GLN A 44 1.99 -34.98 -0.10
CA GLN A 44 2.65 -33.67 0.06
C GLN A 44 2.07 -32.60 -0.87
N ALA A 45 1.81 -32.97 -2.13
CA ALA A 45 1.16 -32.08 -3.09
C ALA A 45 -0.25 -31.69 -2.63
N ALA A 46 -1.05 -32.65 -2.15
CA ALA A 46 -2.39 -32.40 -1.63
C ALA A 46 -2.37 -31.43 -0.44
N ILE A 47 -1.46 -31.63 0.52
CA ILE A 47 -1.28 -30.72 1.67
C ILE A 47 -0.92 -29.31 1.18
N SER A 48 -0.02 -29.20 0.21
CA SER A 48 0.45 -27.90 -0.30
C SER A 48 -0.67 -27.14 -1.02
N ILE A 49 -1.49 -27.85 -1.82
CA ILE A 49 -2.66 -27.27 -2.50
C ILE A 49 -3.70 -26.81 -1.48
N GLU A 50 -4.04 -27.65 -0.50
CA GLU A 50 -5.02 -27.31 0.53
C GLU A 50 -4.55 -26.12 1.38
N ARG A 51 -3.24 -26.04 1.67
CA ARG A 51 -2.65 -24.91 2.36
C ARG A 51 -2.80 -23.61 1.58
N ASN A 52 -2.52 -23.61 0.28
CA ASN A 52 -2.68 -22.43 -0.56
C ASN A 52 -4.15 -21.98 -0.61
N HIS A 53 -5.07 -22.93 -0.78
CA HIS A 53 -6.50 -22.63 -0.78
C HIS A 53 -6.99 -22.07 0.56
N LEU A 54 -6.51 -22.62 1.69
CA LEU A 54 -6.83 -22.10 3.01
C LEU A 54 -6.29 -20.68 3.19
N GLN A 55 -5.07 -20.41 2.71
CA GLN A 55 -4.49 -19.08 2.77
C GLN A 55 -5.27 -18.06 1.93
N GLU A 56 -5.61 -18.41 0.68
CA GLU A 56 -6.49 -17.57 -0.16
C GLU A 56 -7.84 -17.33 0.51
N SER A 57 -8.42 -18.36 1.13
CA SER A 57 -9.70 -18.23 1.85
C SER A 57 -9.58 -17.26 3.04
N ILE A 58 -8.48 -17.29 3.78
CA ILE A 58 -8.21 -16.35 4.88
C ILE A 58 -8.07 -14.93 4.34
N GLU A 59 -7.33 -14.74 3.25
CA GLU A 59 -7.13 -13.43 2.61
C GLU A 59 -8.46 -12.85 2.11
N HIS A 60 -9.30 -13.66 1.46
CA HIS A 60 -10.64 -13.25 1.02
C HIS A 60 -11.56 -12.91 2.18
N LEU A 61 -11.54 -13.71 3.25
CA LEU A 61 -12.37 -13.48 4.43
C LEU A 61 -11.95 -12.19 5.15
N PHE A 62 -10.64 -11.94 5.22
CA PHE A 62 -10.11 -10.70 5.76
C PHE A 62 -10.49 -9.49 4.90
N GLU A 63 -10.36 -9.57 3.57
CA GLU A 63 -10.79 -8.47 2.69
C GLU A 63 -12.30 -8.18 2.82
N GLY A 64 -13.13 -9.23 2.89
CA GLY A 64 -14.57 -9.09 3.14
C GLY A 64 -14.86 -8.40 4.48
N PHE A 65 -14.13 -8.78 5.54
CA PHE A 65 -14.24 -8.15 6.85
C PHE A 65 -13.87 -6.65 6.82
N VAL A 66 -12.78 -6.28 6.13
CA VAL A 66 -12.37 -4.88 5.98
C VAL A 66 -13.44 -4.07 5.26
N LYS A 67 -13.96 -4.57 4.13
CA LYS A 67 -15.01 -3.88 3.36
C LYS A 67 -16.28 -3.68 4.18
N ALA A 68 -16.77 -4.73 4.83
CA ALA A 68 -17.94 -4.64 5.70
C ALA A 68 -17.73 -3.66 6.85
N SER A 69 -16.52 -3.60 7.42
CA SER A 69 -16.18 -2.67 8.49
C SER A 69 -16.25 -1.21 8.04
N VAL A 70 -15.75 -0.90 6.84
CA VAL A 70 -15.83 0.43 6.23
C VAL A 70 -17.29 0.82 5.96
N GLU A 71 -18.07 -0.08 5.35
CA GLU A 71 -19.48 0.17 5.05
C GLU A 71 -20.29 0.51 6.31
N VAL A 72 -20.05 -0.18 7.43
CA VAL A 72 -20.73 0.08 8.70
C VAL A 72 -20.41 1.48 9.24
N ILE A 73 -19.16 1.94 9.13
CA ILE A 73 -18.76 3.28 9.58
C ILE A 73 -19.37 4.35 8.69
N GLU A 74 -19.25 4.19 7.38
CA GLU A 74 -19.78 5.17 6.42
C GLU A 74 -21.31 5.26 6.45
N ALA A 75 -22.01 4.18 6.81
CA ALA A 75 -23.46 4.21 7.03
C ALA A 75 -23.88 5.10 8.21
N ARG A 76 -22.99 5.30 9.20
CA ARG A 76 -23.25 6.17 10.37
C ARG A 76 -22.91 7.65 10.11
N ASP A 77 -22.00 7.93 9.19
CA ASP A 77 -21.65 9.29 8.77
C ASP A 77 -21.75 9.41 7.24
N PRO A 78 -22.93 9.79 6.71
CA PRO A 78 -23.14 9.89 5.26
C PRO A 78 -22.16 10.86 4.56
N CYS A 79 -21.60 11.82 5.30
CA CYS A 79 -20.62 12.76 4.75
C CYS A 79 -19.29 12.07 4.38
N THR A 80 -19.01 10.88 4.90
CA THR A 80 -17.77 10.13 4.63
C THR A 80 -17.96 9.00 3.63
N CYS A 81 -19.08 8.90 2.92
CA CYS A 81 -19.31 7.84 1.94
C CYS A 81 -18.22 7.80 0.84
N GLY A 82 -17.62 6.62 0.66
CA GLY A 82 -16.48 6.35 -0.22
C GLY A 82 -15.20 7.10 0.15
N HIS A 83 -15.12 7.73 1.33
CA HIS A 83 -13.95 8.48 1.76
C HIS A 83 -12.76 7.54 1.95
N SER A 84 -12.97 6.46 2.69
CA SER A 84 -11.91 5.50 3.02
C SER A 84 -11.35 4.85 1.76
N GLU A 85 -12.21 4.52 0.79
CA GLU A 85 -11.78 3.94 -0.49
C GLU A 85 -10.91 4.93 -1.29
N ARG A 86 -11.33 6.20 -1.39
CA ARG A 86 -10.55 7.25 -2.08
C ARG A 86 -9.20 7.49 -1.40
N VAL A 87 -9.17 7.52 -0.06
CA VAL A 87 -7.92 7.68 0.69
C VAL A 87 -6.99 6.50 0.45
N ALA A 88 -7.52 5.27 0.46
CA ALA A 88 -6.74 4.07 0.18
C ALA A 88 -6.19 4.06 -1.24
N GLU A 89 -7.00 4.40 -2.25
CA GLU A 89 -6.53 4.48 -3.64
C GLU A 89 -5.40 5.51 -3.80
N LEU A 90 -5.59 6.72 -3.26
CA LEU A 90 -4.59 7.78 -3.32
C LEU A 90 -3.29 7.40 -2.60
N ALA A 91 -3.39 6.76 -1.44
CA ALA A 91 -2.23 6.30 -0.68
C ALA A 91 -1.42 5.25 -1.45
N VAL A 92 -2.10 4.23 -2.01
CA VAL A 92 -1.44 3.19 -2.80
C VAL A 92 -0.78 3.77 -4.04
N ARG A 93 -1.50 4.62 -4.79
CA ARG A 93 -0.96 5.27 -5.99
C ARG A 93 0.26 6.13 -5.66
N LEU A 94 0.20 6.92 -4.60
CA LEU A 94 1.34 7.71 -4.16
C LEU A 94 2.56 6.83 -3.84
N SER A 95 2.36 5.73 -3.11
CA SER A 95 3.45 4.79 -2.78
C SER A 95 4.03 4.09 -4.01
N GLN A 96 3.20 3.79 -5.02
CA GLN A 96 3.65 3.26 -6.30
C GLN A 96 4.51 4.28 -7.06
N GLU A 97 4.08 5.54 -7.15
CA GLU A 97 4.86 6.61 -7.80
C GLU A 97 6.19 6.88 -7.07
N VAL A 98 6.16 6.86 -5.72
CA VAL A 98 7.37 6.96 -4.91
C VAL A 98 8.34 5.83 -5.23
N SER A 99 7.85 4.59 -5.34
CA SER A 99 8.70 3.42 -5.66
C SER A 99 9.33 3.48 -7.05
N GLN A 100 8.74 4.24 -7.98
CA GLN A 100 9.24 4.43 -9.35
C GLN A 100 10.17 5.64 -9.48
N THR A 101 10.26 6.47 -8.44
CA THR A 101 11.04 7.70 -8.47
C THR A 101 12.53 7.39 -8.22
N ASN A 102 13.40 7.79 -9.15
CA ASN A 102 14.84 7.54 -9.08
C ASN A 102 15.68 8.79 -8.70
N PHE A 103 15.03 9.84 -8.22
CA PHE A 103 15.68 11.11 -7.88
C PHE A 103 15.07 11.77 -6.64
N GLY A 104 15.82 12.66 -5.98
CA GLY A 104 15.36 13.38 -4.79
C GLY A 104 15.39 12.53 -3.51
N SER A 105 14.81 13.06 -2.43
CA SER A 105 14.90 12.46 -1.09
C SER A 105 14.11 11.16 -0.90
N LEU A 106 13.29 10.77 -1.88
CA LEU A 106 12.42 9.59 -1.82
C LEU A 106 12.93 8.43 -2.69
N SER A 107 14.05 8.58 -3.39
CA SER A 107 14.55 7.59 -4.36
C SER A 107 14.99 6.26 -3.75
N GLU A 108 15.23 6.22 -2.44
CA GLU A 108 15.60 5.00 -1.72
C GLU A 108 14.39 4.26 -1.16
N ILE A 109 13.17 4.82 -1.31
CA ILE A 109 11.95 4.22 -0.78
C ILE A 109 11.29 3.39 -1.86
N THR A 110 11.15 2.10 -1.60
CA THR A 110 10.45 1.15 -2.48
C THR A 110 9.49 0.31 -1.66
N PHE A 111 8.28 0.11 -2.18
CA PHE A 111 7.25 -0.72 -1.56
C PHE A 111 7.11 -2.03 -2.32
N SER A 112 7.07 -3.15 -1.59
CA SER A 112 6.64 -4.44 -2.12
C SER A 112 5.12 -4.50 -2.27
N GLU A 113 4.61 -5.41 -3.12
CA GLU A 113 3.16 -5.66 -3.26
C GLU A 113 2.48 -5.92 -1.91
N ARG A 114 3.14 -6.67 -1.03
CA ARG A 114 2.65 -6.92 0.32
C ARG A 114 2.50 -5.63 1.12
N GLN A 115 3.50 -4.75 1.09
CA GLN A 115 3.45 -3.47 1.80
C GLN A 115 2.39 -2.52 1.22
N LEU A 116 2.19 -2.52 -0.10
CA LEU A 116 1.11 -1.77 -0.73
C LEU A 116 -0.26 -2.28 -0.27
N GLN A 117 -0.42 -3.60 -0.15
CA GLN A 117 -1.66 -4.19 0.37
C GLN A 117 -1.88 -3.86 1.85
N GLU A 118 -0.84 -3.93 2.67
CA GLU A 118 -0.89 -3.50 4.09
C GLU A 118 -1.26 -2.01 4.22
N LEU A 119 -0.66 -1.15 3.39
CA LEU A 119 -0.98 0.28 3.32
C LEU A 119 -2.44 0.52 2.93
N ARG A 120 -2.94 -0.21 1.92
CA ARG A 120 -4.35 -0.15 1.49
C ARG A 120 -5.28 -0.48 2.65
N TYR A 121 -5.03 -1.56 3.38
CA TYR A 121 -5.87 -1.95 4.52
C TYR A 121 -5.79 -0.94 5.67
N ALA A 122 -4.60 -0.41 5.96
CA ALA A 122 -4.43 0.63 6.97
C ALA A 122 -5.23 1.89 6.62
N ALA A 123 -5.20 2.31 5.35
CA ALA A 123 -5.95 3.46 4.87
C ALA A 123 -7.47 3.23 4.92
N LEU A 124 -7.95 2.05 4.54
CA LEU A 124 -9.37 1.70 4.64
C LEU A 124 -9.87 1.73 6.09
N LEU A 125 -9.07 1.21 7.03
CA LEU A 125 -9.45 1.05 8.42
C LEU A 125 -9.11 2.25 9.33
N HIS A 126 -8.47 3.30 8.81
CA HIS A 126 -7.94 4.40 9.64
C HIS A 126 -9.00 5.03 10.55
N ASP A 127 -10.25 5.07 10.09
CA ASP A 127 -11.40 5.64 10.77
C ASP A 127 -12.30 4.60 11.47
N PHE A 128 -11.93 3.32 11.45
CA PHE A 128 -12.74 2.24 12.05
C PHE A 128 -12.99 2.45 13.55
N GLY A 129 -12.06 3.10 14.26
CA GLY A 129 -12.22 3.45 15.68
C GLY A 129 -13.44 4.32 15.98
N LYS A 130 -14.04 4.97 14.98
CA LYS A 130 -15.27 5.75 15.12
C LYS A 130 -16.51 4.88 15.45
N VAL A 131 -16.44 3.55 15.30
CA VAL A 131 -17.56 2.64 15.64
C VAL A 131 -17.98 2.77 17.10
N GLY A 132 -17.03 3.02 18.01
CA GLY A 132 -17.30 3.17 19.45
C GLY A 132 -17.81 4.56 19.86
N VAL A 133 -17.85 5.52 18.93
CA VAL A 133 -18.21 6.91 19.24
C VAL A 133 -19.74 7.06 19.28
N PRO A 134 -20.31 7.63 20.37
CA PRO A 134 -21.73 7.90 20.46
C PRO A 134 -22.25 8.78 19.32
N GLU A 135 -23.46 8.48 18.83
CA GLU A 135 -24.08 9.16 17.69
C GLU A 135 -24.17 10.69 17.86
N ALA A 136 -24.51 11.14 19.08
CA ALA A 136 -24.61 12.56 19.42
C ALA A 136 -23.26 13.31 19.33
N ILE A 137 -22.14 12.59 19.41
CA ILE A 137 -20.79 13.15 19.24
C ILE A 137 -20.39 13.09 17.76
N LEU A 138 -20.69 11.99 17.07
CA LEU A 138 -20.37 11.76 15.66
C LEU A 138 -21.04 12.80 14.75
N THR A 139 -22.34 13.03 14.96
CA THR A 139 -23.21 13.89 14.15
C THR A 139 -23.23 15.36 14.58
N LYS A 140 -22.40 15.76 15.55
CA LYS A 140 -22.45 17.09 16.15
C LYS A 140 -22.32 18.19 15.07
N PRO A 141 -23.38 18.99 14.81
CA PRO A 141 -23.49 19.83 13.60
C PRO A 141 -22.57 21.07 13.62
N LYS A 142 -22.04 21.45 14.79
CA LYS A 142 -21.05 22.52 14.93
C LYS A 142 -19.83 21.98 15.66
N LYS A 143 -18.88 21.41 14.90
CA LYS A 143 -17.56 21.02 15.41
C LYS A 143 -16.70 22.24 15.79
N LEU A 144 -16.95 23.39 15.15
CA LEU A 144 -16.33 24.69 15.43
C LEU A 144 -17.40 25.80 15.38
N TYR A 145 -17.46 26.63 16.41
CA TYR A 145 -18.25 27.88 16.37
C TYR A 145 -17.55 28.93 15.50
N PRO A 146 -18.29 29.90 14.92
CA PRO A 146 -17.69 30.95 14.09
C PRO A 146 -16.51 31.67 14.76
N THR A 147 -16.61 31.91 16.06
CA THR A 147 -15.53 32.52 16.87
C THR A 147 -14.27 31.65 16.92
N GLN A 148 -14.41 30.33 16.99
CA GLN A 148 -13.28 29.40 16.97
C GLN A 148 -12.65 29.30 15.58
N LEU A 149 -13.45 29.45 14.52
CA LEU A 149 -12.97 29.48 13.14
C LEU A 149 -12.13 30.75 12.87
N GLU A 150 -12.56 31.90 13.41
CA GLU A 150 -11.78 33.15 13.35
C GLU A 150 -10.44 33.04 14.07
N VAL A 151 -10.37 32.35 15.21
CA VAL A 151 -9.09 32.09 15.90
C VAL A 151 -8.13 31.27 15.03
N ILE A 152 -8.63 30.25 14.32
CA ILE A 152 -7.81 29.46 13.40
C ILE A 152 -7.33 30.33 12.23
N ARG A 153 -8.21 31.15 11.63
CA ARG A 153 -7.84 32.10 10.57
C ARG A 153 -6.77 33.08 11.01
N HIS A 154 -6.89 33.64 12.21
CA HIS A 154 -5.89 34.55 12.78
C HIS A 154 -4.54 33.87 12.96
N ARG A 155 -4.48 32.60 13.34
CA ARG A 155 -3.22 31.85 13.44
C ARG A 155 -2.52 31.73 12.09
N PHE A 156 -3.26 31.43 11.01
CA PHE A 156 -2.68 31.40 9.66
C PHE A 156 -2.24 32.77 9.17
N ALA A 157 -3.03 33.83 9.41
CA ALA A 157 -2.66 35.20 9.07
C ALA A 157 -1.40 35.65 9.81
N LEU A 158 -1.26 35.28 11.10
CA LEU A 158 -0.06 35.56 11.88
C LEU A 158 1.15 34.79 11.35
N ALA A 159 1.01 33.50 11.04
CA ALA A 159 2.08 32.70 10.47
C ALA A 159 2.57 33.28 9.13
N GLN A 160 1.65 33.72 8.27
CA GLN A 160 1.99 34.38 7.01
C GLN A 160 2.77 35.69 7.26
N ARG A 161 2.31 36.53 8.18
CA ARG A 161 2.98 37.79 8.55
C ARG A 161 4.39 37.55 9.08
N ILE A 162 4.60 36.51 9.89
CA ILE A 162 5.91 36.11 10.41
C ILE A 162 6.83 35.70 9.25
N LEU A 163 6.37 34.83 8.35
CA LEU A 163 7.15 34.39 7.19
C LEU A 163 7.52 35.56 6.26
N GLU A 164 6.60 36.52 6.05
CA GLU A 164 6.87 37.74 5.30
C GLU A 164 7.94 38.60 5.99
N ALA A 165 7.84 38.81 7.30
CA ALA A 165 8.82 39.58 8.07
C ALA A 165 10.21 38.93 8.03
N GLU A 166 10.30 37.62 8.23
CA GLU A 166 11.55 36.86 8.14
C GLU A 166 12.15 36.90 6.72
N SER A 167 11.32 36.90 5.68
CA SER A 167 11.77 37.04 4.29
C SER A 167 12.36 38.43 4.04
N ILE A 168 11.69 39.48 4.51
CA ILE A 168 12.16 40.87 4.38
C ILE A 168 13.46 41.06 5.16
N GLN A 169 13.54 40.53 6.39
CA GLN A 169 14.72 40.64 7.22
C GLN A 169 15.93 39.94 6.59
N ARG A 170 15.75 38.72 6.06
CA ARG A 170 16.81 38.02 5.30
C ARG A 170 17.28 38.81 4.08
N LYS A 171 16.35 39.43 3.33
CA LYS A 171 16.71 40.29 2.18
C LYS A 171 17.47 41.54 2.62
N TYR A 172 17.06 42.16 3.73
CA TYR A 172 17.71 43.34 4.28
C TYR A 172 19.14 43.03 4.77
N GLU A 173 19.32 41.93 5.51
CA GLU A 173 20.65 41.47 5.95
C GLU A 173 21.56 41.15 4.77
N HIS A 174 21.04 40.46 3.74
CA HIS A 174 21.77 40.18 2.52
C HIS A 174 22.18 41.47 1.79
N LEU A 175 21.30 42.46 1.72
CA LEU A 175 21.59 43.77 1.12
C LEU A 175 22.68 44.51 1.92
N LEU A 176 22.63 44.52 3.25
CA LEU A 176 23.67 45.16 4.08
C LEU A 176 25.05 44.49 3.93
N GLN A 177 25.09 43.16 3.85
CA GLN A 177 26.34 42.42 3.67
C GLN A 177 26.95 42.64 2.27
N HIS A 178 26.11 42.86 1.25
CA HIS A 178 26.57 43.04 -0.14
C HIS A 178 26.62 44.51 -0.62
N SER A 179 26.00 45.46 0.09
CA SER A 179 26.07 46.90 -0.21
C SER A 179 27.42 47.51 0.18
N ALA A 180 28.14 46.88 1.12
CA ALA A 180 29.48 47.32 1.52
C ALA A 180 30.57 47.02 0.46
N GLN A 181 30.25 46.30 -0.62
CA GLN A 181 31.25 45.86 -1.61
C GLN A 181 31.35 46.74 -2.86
N LYS A 182 30.65 47.88 -2.92
CA LYS A 182 30.79 48.88 -4.00
C LYS A 182 30.74 50.31 -3.49
N LEU A 183 31.87 50.82 -3.03
CA LEU A 183 32.20 52.25 -3.08
C LEU A 183 33.62 52.38 -3.62
N PRO A 184 33.79 52.72 -4.92
CA PRO A 184 35.09 53.14 -5.44
C PRO A 184 35.53 54.43 -4.73
N GLN A 185 36.72 54.41 -4.15
CA GLN A 185 37.44 55.61 -3.74
C GLN A 185 37.86 56.36 -5.00
N GLU A 186 37.19 57.45 -5.38
CA GLU A 186 37.72 58.42 -6.34
C GLU A 186 36.82 59.66 -6.41
N ILE A 187 36.98 60.60 -5.47
CA ILE A 187 36.84 62.05 -5.73
C ILE A 187 37.77 62.80 -4.77
N ASP A 188 39.07 62.81 -5.08
CA ASP A 188 39.94 63.92 -4.69
C ASP A 188 40.85 64.26 -5.87
N THR A 189 40.30 65.03 -6.80
CA THR A 189 41.03 65.83 -7.78
C THR A 189 40.01 66.74 -8.44
N MET A 190 39.80 67.93 -7.86
CA MET A 190 39.44 69.18 -8.52
C MET A 190 39.18 70.26 -7.46
N LYS A 191 40.26 70.76 -6.85
CA LYS A 191 40.35 72.16 -6.40
C LYS A 191 41.82 72.56 -6.23
N ASN A 192 42.25 73.38 -7.19
CA ASN A 192 43.47 74.20 -7.29
C ASN A 192 44.74 73.51 -7.77
#